data_AF-A0A3D0UTB7-F1
#
_entry.id   AF-A0A3D0UTB7-F1
#
_cell.length_a   1.000
_cell.length_b   1.000
_cell.length_c   1.000
_cell.angle_alpha   90.00
_cell.angle_beta   90.00
_cell.angle_gamma   90.00
#
_symmetry.space_group_name_H-M   'P 1'
#
loop_
_entity.id
_entity.type
_entity.pdbx_description
1 polymer ?
#
loop_
_entity_poly.entity_id
_entity_poly.type
_entity_poly.pdbx_seq_one_letter_code
_entity_poly.pdbx_strand_id
1 'polypeptide(L)'
;MYAKLVINIEAPLYELYHYYIPNDMQSMLAIGHLVEVDFNRRLAQGIVINFDETAPVEEVKPIIGLIDAEPIIQPWQIKLAQWMSERYLTPLNACIRLMLPPGLTRWSDVTIDVNPHWDGSGRLTDPQKLMINLLRERGDMRGRQIAQATPKGFDWKSIVDQLSRREILTKASVLDPPRIRPKTIRTAELMVGKEQIIQAANKFGNNNKHADILLYLLLEEDPLPAEETVLNKTGTGNSHLDKLTDAGLIERTPATKIAVLAGDGADIPDIHKKVINQLPQPLSDVPDQNQIQAFQSKGLVQFVEQPPSLVLAVTRDEALTHVYRLRRAKKYLNVLRFLSVNHGPIPLTDIYAATDANLNHLRKLEDRGLIRLAQQEVWRDPLADRDFIPSEAPVLTPDQANVWEDIKNAMVANKFKSQHVGNSPSNQEIFPPNY
;
A
#
# COMPACT_ATOMS: atom_id res chain seq x y z
N MET A 1 13.74 -13.27 -44.54
CA MET A 1 13.17 -13.87 -43.32
C MET A 1 11.92 -13.10 -42.93
N TYR A 2 10.86 -13.80 -42.59
CA TYR A 2 9.55 -13.22 -42.29
C TYR A 2 9.08 -13.67 -40.91
N ALA A 3 8.29 -12.83 -40.25
CA ALA A 3 7.60 -13.18 -39.02
C ALA A 3 6.11 -13.38 -39.30
N LYS A 4 5.54 -14.45 -38.74
CA LYS A 4 4.10 -14.66 -38.63
C LYS A 4 3.62 -14.00 -37.35
N LEU A 5 2.72 -13.04 -37.48
CA LEU A 5 2.21 -12.25 -36.37
C LEU A 5 0.73 -12.52 -36.13
N VAL A 6 0.32 -12.51 -34.87
CA VAL A 6 -1.08 -12.26 -34.49
C VAL A 6 -1.24 -10.78 -34.22
N ILE A 7 -2.17 -10.14 -34.93
CA ILE A 7 -2.43 -8.71 -34.76
C ILE A 7 -3.36 -8.47 -33.58
N ASN A 8 -2.86 -7.71 -32.60
CA ASN A 8 -3.57 -7.38 -31.37
C ASN A 8 -4.52 -6.19 -31.58
N ILE A 9 -5.61 -6.43 -32.32
CA ILE A 9 -6.71 -5.45 -32.54
C ILE A 9 -8.08 -5.98 -32.09
N GLU A 10 -9.07 -5.10 -31.87
CA GLU A 10 -10.37 -5.42 -31.26
C GLU A 10 -11.23 -6.30 -32.17
N ALA A 11 -10.99 -6.20 -33.47
CA ALA A 11 -11.66 -7.02 -34.46
C ALA A 11 -11.26 -8.51 -34.30
N PRO A 12 -12.20 -9.44 -34.52
CA PRO A 12 -11.91 -10.86 -34.49
C PRO A 12 -10.98 -11.22 -35.66
N LEU A 13 -9.78 -11.71 -35.36
CA LEU A 13 -8.85 -12.23 -36.36
C LEU A 13 -8.49 -13.67 -36.01
N TYR A 14 -8.70 -14.55 -36.98
CA TYR A 14 -8.43 -15.98 -36.87
C TYR A 14 -7.08 -16.36 -37.48
N GLU A 15 -6.59 -15.57 -38.43
CA GLU A 15 -5.40 -15.87 -39.22
C GLU A 15 -4.13 -15.19 -38.69
N LEU A 16 -2.98 -15.71 -39.13
CA LEU A 16 -1.66 -15.12 -38.93
C LEU A 16 -1.31 -14.24 -40.13
N TYR A 17 -0.57 -13.16 -39.88
CA TYR A 17 -0.14 -12.23 -40.91
C TYR A 17 1.38 -12.24 -41.05
N HIS A 18 1.87 -12.30 -42.28
CA HIS A 18 3.30 -12.27 -42.57
C HIS A 18 3.81 -10.83 -42.64
N TYR A 19 4.94 -10.59 -41.99
CA TYR A 19 5.68 -9.33 -42.04
C TYR A 19 7.16 -9.57 -42.33
N TYR A 20 7.78 -8.70 -43.11
CA TYR A 20 9.21 -8.73 -43.38
C TYR A 20 9.98 -8.27 -42.14
N ILE A 21 11.09 -8.94 -41.82
CA ILE A 21 11.96 -8.57 -40.71
C ILE A 21 13.15 -7.76 -41.22
N PRO A 22 13.25 -6.46 -40.89
CA PRO A 22 14.42 -5.65 -41.19
C PRO A 22 15.71 -6.27 -40.65
N ASN A 23 16.81 -6.15 -41.40
CA ASN A 23 18.09 -6.82 -41.09
C ASN A 23 18.65 -6.46 -39.70
N ASP A 24 18.46 -5.22 -39.28
CA ASP A 24 18.83 -4.69 -37.97
C ASP A 24 18.03 -5.32 -36.82
N MET A 25 16.83 -5.85 -37.09
CA MET A 25 15.96 -6.46 -36.08
C MET A 25 16.08 -8.00 -35.99
N GLN A 26 16.72 -8.65 -36.96
CA GLN A 26 16.74 -10.12 -37.04
C GLN A 26 17.37 -10.79 -35.82
N SER A 27 18.39 -10.19 -35.23
CA SER A 27 19.06 -10.74 -34.03
C SER A 27 18.33 -10.42 -32.72
N MET A 28 17.37 -9.50 -32.73
CA MET A 28 16.64 -9.06 -31.54
C MET A 28 15.29 -9.75 -31.39
N LEU A 29 14.67 -10.13 -32.50
CA LEU A 29 13.32 -10.72 -32.48
C LEU A 29 13.35 -12.20 -32.12
N ALA A 30 12.46 -12.59 -31.23
CA ALA A 30 12.14 -13.97 -30.90
C ALA A 30 10.61 -14.20 -30.86
N ILE A 31 10.19 -15.45 -30.87
CA ILE A 31 8.79 -15.83 -30.65
C ILE A 31 8.30 -15.25 -29.32
N GLY A 32 7.11 -14.67 -29.32
CA GLY A 32 6.49 -14.04 -28.16
C GLY A 32 6.74 -12.54 -28.02
N HIS A 33 7.61 -11.94 -28.85
CA HIS A 33 7.85 -10.50 -28.81
C HIS A 33 6.65 -9.68 -29.29
N LEU A 34 6.47 -8.53 -28.65
CA LEU A 34 5.52 -7.50 -29.06
C LEU A 34 6.19 -6.52 -30.02
N VAL A 35 5.62 -6.38 -31.21
CA VAL A 35 6.15 -5.55 -32.28
C VAL A 35 5.12 -4.54 -32.78
N GLU A 36 5.59 -3.46 -33.36
CA GLU A 36 4.78 -2.47 -34.05
C GLU A 36 4.75 -2.78 -35.55
N VAL A 37 3.55 -2.75 -36.14
CA VAL A 37 3.34 -3.00 -37.58
C VAL A 37 2.24 -2.10 -38.14
N ASP A 38 2.25 -1.87 -39.45
CA ASP A 38 1.12 -1.28 -40.15
C ASP A 38 0.13 -2.37 -40.59
N PHE A 39 -1.11 -2.29 -40.10
CA PHE A 39 -2.20 -3.20 -40.42
C PHE A 39 -3.44 -2.43 -40.89
N ASN A 40 -3.74 -2.46 -42.21
CA ASN A 40 -4.82 -1.69 -42.84
C ASN A 40 -4.70 -0.16 -42.65
N ARG A 41 -3.52 0.40 -42.94
CA ARG A 41 -3.23 1.86 -42.88
C ARG A 41 -3.34 2.44 -41.46
N ARG A 42 -3.04 1.61 -40.45
CA ARG A 42 -2.96 2.01 -39.04
C ARG A 42 -1.83 1.24 -38.39
N LEU A 43 -1.11 1.90 -37.50
CA LEU A 43 -0.17 1.23 -36.61
C LEU A 43 -0.96 0.31 -35.66
N ALA A 44 -0.45 -0.89 -35.45
CA ALA A 44 -1.03 -1.90 -34.60
C ALA A 44 0.09 -2.68 -33.90
N GLN A 45 -0.25 -3.24 -32.75
CA GLN A 45 0.61 -4.21 -32.10
C GLN A 45 0.45 -5.58 -32.76
N GLY A 46 1.57 -6.25 -33.00
CA GLY A 46 1.63 -7.64 -33.43
C GLY A 46 2.43 -8.46 -32.43
N ILE A 47 2.08 -9.73 -32.27
CA ILE A 47 2.84 -10.68 -31.44
C ILE A 47 3.46 -11.72 -32.36
N VAL A 48 4.77 -11.89 -32.26
CA VAL A 48 5.52 -12.86 -33.07
C VAL A 48 5.14 -14.27 -32.66
N ILE A 49 4.51 -15.03 -33.55
CA ILE A 49 4.09 -16.41 -33.29
C ILE A 49 5.09 -17.41 -33.85
N ASN A 50 5.64 -17.11 -35.02
CA ASN A 50 6.60 -17.98 -35.69
C ASN A 50 7.44 -17.19 -36.69
N PHE A 51 8.51 -17.80 -37.19
CA PHE A 51 9.32 -17.28 -38.30
C PHE A 51 9.23 -18.20 -39.50
N ASP A 52 9.22 -17.62 -40.69
CA ASP A 52 9.24 -18.33 -41.97
C ASP A 52 10.37 -17.78 -42.87
N GLU A 53 10.89 -18.62 -43.75
CA GLU A 53 11.84 -18.20 -44.79
C GLU A 53 11.14 -17.55 -45.99
N THR A 54 9.88 -17.91 -46.25
CA THR A 54 9.06 -17.43 -47.37
C THR A 54 7.75 -16.81 -46.88
N ALA A 55 7.16 -15.94 -47.69
CA ALA A 55 5.84 -15.36 -47.46
C ALA A 55 4.91 -15.72 -48.63
N PRO A 56 3.59 -15.87 -48.38
CA PRO A 56 2.63 -16.27 -49.42
C PRO A 56 2.26 -15.14 -50.39
N VAL A 57 2.82 -13.93 -50.22
CA VAL A 57 2.51 -12.74 -51.01
C VAL A 57 3.79 -12.04 -51.47
N GLU A 58 3.75 -11.40 -52.64
CA GLU A 58 4.91 -10.73 -53.25
C GLU A 58 5.33 -9.46 -52.49
N GLU A 59 4.37 -8.65 -52.02
CA GLU A 59 4.63 -7.44 -51.24
C GLU A 59 4.26 -7.64 -49.77
N VAL A 60 5.28 -7.69 -48.91
CA VAL A 60 5.12 -7.83 -47.46
C VAL A 60 5.58 -6.56 -46.77
N LYS A 61 4.73 -6.01 -45.91
CA LYS A 61 5.09 -4.83 -45.09
C LYS A 61 6.19 -5.18 -44.07
N PRO A 62 7.10 -4.24 -43.74
CA PRO A 62 8.10 -4.48 -42.71
C PRO A 62 7.50 -4.39 -41.30
N ILE A 63 8.15 -5.06 -40.35
CA ILE A 63 8.01 -4.72 -38.93
C ILE A 63 8.61 -3.32 -38.71
N ILE A 64 7.88 -2.47 -38.01
CA ILE A 64 8.23 -1.05 -37.82
C ILE A 64 9.18 -0.89 -36.63
N GLY A 65 8.93 -1.63 -35.55
CA GLY A 65 9.76 -1.55 -34.35
C GLY A 65 9.43 -2.63 -33.33
N LEU A 66 10.35 -2.80 -32.39
CA LEU A 66 10.17 -3.64 -31.22
C LEU A 66 9.56 -2.80 -30.09
N ILE A 67 8.44 -3.26 -29.52
CA ILE A 67 7.73 -2.51 -28.46
C ILE A 67 8.27 -2.86 -27.08
N ASP A 68 8.61 -4.14 -26.86
CA ASP A 68 9.16 -4.63 -25.61
C ASP A 68 10.47 -5.40 -25.87
N ALA A 69 11.47 -5.20 -25.01
CA ALA A 69 12.78 -5.80 -25.15
C ALA A 69 12.78 -7.31 -24.88
N GLU A 70 11.77 -7.81 -24.15
CA GLU A 70 11.62 -9.23 -23.83
C GLU A 70 10.34 -9.82 -24.45
N PRO A 71 10.29 -11.13 -24.71
CA PRO A 71 9.06 -11.81 -25.10
C PRO A 71 8.00 -11.71 -23.99
N ILE A 72 6.86 -11.10 -24.32
CA ILE A 72 5.78 -10.89 -23.35
C ILE A 72 4.83 -12.09 -23.22
N ILE A 73 4.93 -13.05 -24.16
CA ILE A 73 4.17 -14.30 -24.15
C ILE A 73 5.13 -15.45 -24.44
N GLN A 74 4.99 -16.53 -23.67
CA GLN A 74 5.81 -17.73 -23.77
C GLN A 74 5.27 -18.72 -24.83
N PRO A 75 6.11 -19.61 -25.39
CA PRO A 75 5.67 -20.57 -26.41
C PRO A 75 4.52 -21.49 -25.97
N TRP A 76 4.44 -21.85 -24.68
CA TRP A 76 3.34 -22.66 -24.16
C TRP A 76 2.02 -21.90 -24.11
N GLN A 77 2.06 -20.58 -23.87
CA GLN A 77 0.87 -19.70 -23.91
C GLN A 77 0.36 -19.59 -25.35
N ILE A 78 1.25 -19.49 -26.34
CA ILE A 78 0.88 -19.51 -27.76
C ILE A 78 0.17 -20.82 -28.11
N LYS A 79 0.72 -21.97 -27.71
CA LYS A 79 0.08 -23.28 -27.92
C LYS A 79 -1.28 -23.38 -27.24
N LEU A 80 -1.40 -22.88 -26.02
CA LEU A 80 -2.68 -22.82 -25.30
C LEU A 80 -3.70 -21.95 -26.03
N ALA A 81 -3.28 -20.77 -26.53
CA ALA A 81 -4.16 -19.88 -27.27
C ALA A 81 -4.62 -20.49 -28.61
N GLN A 82 -3.74 -21.20 -29.32
CA GLN A 82 -4.09 -21.97 -30.52
C GLN A 82 -5.10 -23.06 -30.19
N TRP A 83 -4.85 -23.85 -29.15
CA TRP A 83 -5.79 -24.87 -28.67
C TRP A 83 -7.16 -24.28 -28.31
N MET A 84 -7.19 -23.14 -27.60
CA MET A 84 -8.44 -22.44 -27.26
C MET A 84 -9.18 -21.97 -28.51
N SER A 85 -8.45 -21.38 -29.46
CA SER A 85 -9.01 -20.89 -30.72
C SER A 85 -9.65 -22.02 -31.53
N GLU A 86 -8.94 -23.15 -31.70
CA GLU A 86 -9.43 -24.34 -32.40
C GLU A 86 -10.60 -25.01 -31.68
N ARG A 87 -10.47 -25.22 -30.36
CA ARG A 87 -11.45 -25.96 -29.56
C ARG A 87 -12.78 -25.22 -29.44
N TYR A 88 -12.72 -23.90 -29.27
CA TYR A 88 -13.89 -23.05 -29.01
C TYR A 88 -14.29 -22.20 -30.21
N LEU A 89 -13.64 -22.37 -31.38
CA LEU A 89 -13.87 -21.58 -32.59
C LEU A 89 -13.79 -20.06 -32.32
N THR A 90 -12.90 -19.67 -31.42
CA THR A 90 -12.71 -18.28 -31.01
C THR A 90 -11.54 -17.65 -31.75
N PRO A 91 -11.57 -16.34 -32.04
CA PRO A 91 -10.47 -15.67 -32.72
C PRO A 91 -9.15 -15.84 -31.95
N LEU A 92 -8.08 -16.27 -32.64
CA LEU A 92 -6.78 -16.49 -32.02
C LEU A 92 -6.25 -15.23 -31.33
N ASN A 93 -6.47 -14.07 -31.95
CA ASN A 93 -6.07 -12.80 -31.34
C ASN A 93 -6.83 -12.48 -30.04
N ALA A 94 -8.07 -12.95 -29.87
CA ALA A 94 -8.82 -12.80 -28.64
C ALA A 94 -8.28 -13.72 -27.54
N CYS A 95 -7.90 -14.96 -27.87
CA CYS A 95 -7.29 -15.89 -26.92
C CYS A 95 -5.94 -15.38 -26.40
N ILE A 96 -5.08 -14.90 -27.30
CA ILE A 96 -3.77 -14.34 -26.95
C ILE A 96 -3.91 -13.09 -26.09
N ARG A 97 -4.91 -12.23 -26.35
CA ARG A 97 -5.19 -11.05 -25.54
C ARG A 97 -5.42 -11.33 -24.07
N LEU A 98 -6.05 -12.45 -23.74
CA LEU A 98 -6.32 -12.85 -22.35
C LEU A 98 -5.03 -13.14 -21.57
N MET A 99 -3.92 -13.39 -22.28
CA MET A 99 -2.63 -13.74 -21.71
C MET A 99 -1.68 -12.53 -21.63
N LEU A 100 -2.08 -11.38 -22.18
CA LEU A 100 -1.27 -10.16 -22.16
C LEU A 100 -1.35 -9.46 -20.79
N PRO A 101 -0.21 -8.98 -20.24
CA PRO A 101 -0.22 -8.17 -19.04
C PRO A 101 -1.10 -6.91 -19.17
N PRO A 102 -1.82 -6.53 -18.10
CA PRO A 102 -2.64 -5.32 -18.10
C PRO A 102 -1.74 -4.09 -18.32
N GLY A 103 -2.05 -3.30 -19.35
CA GLY A 103 -1.25 -2.12 -19.74
C GLY A 103 -0.59 -2.26 -21.11
N LEU A 104 -0.33 -3.48 -21.57
CA LEU A 104 0.13 -3.78 -22.93
C LEU A 104 -1.04 -3.92 -23.90
N THR A 105 -2.24 -4.24 -23.42
CA THR A 105 -3.49 -4.32 -24.19
C THR A 105 -4.09 -2.96 -24.57
N ARG A 106 -3.35 -1.85 -24.41
CA ARG A 106 -3.91 -0.53 -24.72
C ARG A 106 -3.97 -0.33 -26.23
N TRP A 107 -5.19 -0.11 -26.69
CA TRP A 107 -5.51 0.36 -28.03
C TRP A 107 -4.61 1.53 -28.40
N SER A 108 -4.13 1.51 -29.63
CA SER A 108 -3.68 2.72 -30.30
C SER A 108 -4.72 3.83 -30.12
N ASP A 109 -4.33 4.92 -29.48
CA ASP A 109 -5.11 6.15 -29.60
C ASP A 109 -4.97 6.62 -31.04
N VAL A 110 -6.05 7.07 -31.67
CA VAL A 110 -5.95 7.57 -33.05
C VAL A 110 -5.67 9.05 -32.97
N THR A 111 -4.47 9.47 -33.37
CA THR A 111 -4.19 10.86 -33.69
C THR A 111 -4.67 11.18 -35.09
N ILE A 112 -5.22 12.37 -35.23
CA ILE A 112 -5.73 12.90 -36.48
C ILE A 112 -4.85 14.10 -36.80
N ASP A 113 -4.35 14.13 -38.03
CA ASP A 113 -3.54 15.23 -38.55
C ASP A 113 -4.02 15.62 -39.95
N VAL A 114 -3.63 16.80 -40.40
CA VAL A 114 -3.83 17.21 -41.79
C VAL A 114 -2.88 16.40 -42.68
N ASN A 115 -3.41 15.79 -43.73
CA ASN A 115 -2.58 15.02 -44.66
C ASN A 115 -1.49 15.92 -45.26
N PRO A 116 -0.19 15.63 -45.06
CA PRO A 116 0.91 16.45 -45.60
C PRO A 116 0.91 16.55 -47.13
N HIS A 117 0.30 15.58 -47.81
CA HIS A 117 0.20 15.52 -49.27
C HIS A 117 -1.08 16.16 -49.82
N TRP A 118 -1.96 16.70 -48.96
CA TRP A 118 -3.13 17.41 -49.42
C TRP A 118 -2.75 18.80 -49.95
N ASP A 119 -3.10 19.06 -51.21
CA ASP A 119 -2.80 20.29 -51.96
C ASP A 119 -3.64 21.51 -51.55
N GLY A 120 -4.47 21.39 -50.51
CA GLY A 120 -5.38 22.44 -50.09
C GLY A 120 -6.63 22.57 -50.95
N SER A 121 -6.84 21.67 -51.93
CA SER A 121 -7.98 21.72 -52.83
C SER A 121 -9.24 21.06 -52.25
N GLY A 122 -10.40 21.52 -52.73
CA GLY A 122 -11.71 20.93 -52.41
C GLY A 122 -12.65 21.85 -51.64
N ARG A 123 -13.96 21.70 -51.88
CA ARG A 123 -14.99 22.47 -51.16
C ARG A 123 -15.09 21.96 -49.71
N LEU A 124 -14.92 22.87 -48.77
CA LEU A 124 -15.00 22.62 -47.33
C LEU A 124 -16.17 23.40 -46.72
N THR A 125 -16.95 22.75 -45.87
CA THR A 125 -17.94 23.43 -45.04
C THR A 125 -17.24 24.19 -43.90
N ASP A 126 -17.92 25.16 -43.29
CA ASP A 126 -17.31 25.94 -42.20
C ASP A 126 -16.90 25.09 -40.98
N PRO A 127 -17.66 24.04 -40.58
CA PRO A 127 -17.20 23.06 -39.59
C PRO A 127 -15.94 22.31 -40.00
N GLN A 128 -15.79 21.94 -41.28
CA GLN A 128 -14.59 21.27 -41.80
C GLN A 128 -13.37 22.19 -41.78
N LYS A 129 -13.55 23.48 -42.13
CA LYS A 129 -12.48 24.49 -42.04
C LYS A 129 -12.01 24.70 -40.59
N LEU A 130 -12.95 24.74 -39.64
CA LEU A 130 -12.63 24.86 -38.22
C LEU A 130 -11.79 23.67 -37.73
N MET A 131 -12.12 22.46 -38.15
CA MET A 131 -11.32 21.26 -37.84
C MET A 131 -9.90 21.34 -38.40
N ILE A 132 -9.74 21.73 -39.67
CA ILE A 132 -8.43 21.83 -40.32
C ILE A 132 -7.58 22.92 -39.66
N ASN A 133 -8.16 24.08 -39.35
CA ASN A 133 -7.45 25.15 -38.66
C ASN A 133 -7.00 24.72 -37.26
N LEU A 134 -7.87 24.02 -36.51
CA LEU A 134 -7.54 23.50 -35.19
C LEU A 134 -6.33 22.55 -35.24
N LEU A 135 -6.30 21.64 -36.21
CA LEU A 135 -5.18 20.69 -36.40
C LEU A 135 -3.90 21.40 -36.89
N ARG A 136 -4.01 22.41 -37.77
CA ARG A 136 -2.84 23.21 -38.19
C ARG A 136 -2.21 24.00 -37.04
N GLU A 137 -3.02 24.50 -36.11
CA GLU A 137 -2.54 25.27 -34.96
C GLU A 137 -1.94 24.39 -33.86
N ARG A 138 -2.52 23.19 -33.63
CA ARG A 138 -2.16 22.34 -32.49
C ARG A 138 -1.35 21.09 -32.85
N GLY A 139 -1.14 20.84 -34.14
CA GLY A 139 -0.52 19.61 -34.64
C GLY A 139 -1.49 18.42 -34.61
N ASP A 140 -0.94 17.21 -34.62
CA ASP A 140 -1.72 15.99 -34.54
C ASP A 140 -2.43 15.87 -33.18
N MET A 141 -3.73 15.55 -33.22
CA MET A 141 -4.56 15.53 -32.01
C MET A 141 -5.31 14.21 -31.87
N ARG A 142 -5.38 13.70 -30.65
CA ARG A 142 -6.21 12.53 -30.30
C ARG A 142 -7.70 12.89 -30.30
N GLY A 143 -8.55 11.90 -30.56
CA GLY A 143 -10.01 12.08 -30.54
C GLY A 143 -10.54 12.71 -29.25
N ARG A 144 -9.96 12.39 -28.08
CA ARG A 144 -10.32 13.03 -26.81
C ARG A 144 -9.91 14.50 -26.75
N GLN A 145 -8.73 14.85 -27.27
CA GLN A 145 -8.24 16.23 -27.29
C GLN A 145 -9.07 17.09 -28.24
N ILE A 146 -9.49 16.52 -29.38
CA ILE A 146 -10.40 17.18 -30.32
C ILE A 146 -11.76 17.41 -29.65
N ALA A 147 -12.34 16.38 -29.02
CA ALA A 147 -13.62 16.51 -28.31
C ALA A 147 -13.61 17.60 -27.22
N GLN A 148 -12.46 17.83 -26.55
CA GLN A 148 -12.30 18.88 -25.54
C GLN A 148 -12.04 20.26 -26.15
N ALA A 149 -11.39 20.34 -27.31
CA ALA A 149 -11.06 21.59 -27.98
C ALA A 149 -12.21 22.12 -28.86
N THR A 150 -13.17 21.28 -29.24
CA THR A 150 -14.33 21.67 -30.06
C THR A 150 -15.53 22.12 -29.22
N PRO A 151 -16.41 23.01 -29.74
CA PRO A 151 -17.64 23.43 -29.07
C PRO A 151 -18.59 22.26 -28.73
N LYS A 152 -19.40 22.40 -27.67
CA LYS A 152 -20.43 21.40 -27.32
C LYS A 152 -21.44 21.23 -28.47
N GLY A 153 -21.69 19.99 -28.87
CA GLY A 153 -22.59 19.65 -29.99
C GLY A 153 -21.92 19.64 -31.37
N PHE A 154 -20.61 19.92 -31.44
CA PHE A 154 -19.84 19.80 -32.68
C PHE A 154 -19.56 18.33 -33.00
N ASP A 155 -20.12 17.84 -34.12
CA ASP A 155 -19.94 16.46 -34.58
C ASP A 155 -18.58 16.25 -35.27
N TRP A 156 -17.52 16.33 -34.47
CA TRP A 156 -16.15 16.16 -34.94
C TRP A 156 -15.90 14.77 -35.54
N LYS A 157 -16.60 13.72 -35.07
CA LYS A 157 -16.39 12.35 -35.54
C LYS A 157 -16.78 12.20 -37.01
N SER A 158 -17.98 12.66 -37.36
CA SER A 158 -18.46 12.64 -38.75
C SER A 158 -17.59 13.48 -39.67
N ILE A 159 -17.14 14.66 -39.21
CA ILE A 159 -16.24 15.55 -39.97
C ILE A 159 -14.90 14.86 -40.24
N VAL A 160 -14.30 14.26 -39.22
CA VAL A 160 -13.03 13.51 -39.36
C VAL A 160 -13.20 12.35 -40.33
N ASP A 161 -14.29 11.59 -40.25
CA ASP A 161 -14.55 10.48 -41.17
C ASP A 161 -14.75 10.96 -42.62
N GLN A 162 -15.49 12.04 -42.84
CA GLN A 162 -15.69 12.64 -44.16
C GLN A 162 -14.37 13.15 -44.76
N LEU A 163 -13.55 13.85 -43.97
CA LEU A 163 -12.28 14.40 -44.44
C LEU A 163 -11.22 13.32 -44.63
N SER A 164 -11.22 12.26 -43.80
CA SER A 164 -10.33 11.11 -43.98
C SER A 164 -10.66 10.31 -45.24
N ARG A 165 -11.95 10.13 -45.56
CA ARG A 165 -12.37 9.48 -46.83
C ARG A 165 -11.96 10.25 -48.08
N ARG A 166 -11.78 11.57 -47.95
CA ARG A 166 -11.32 12.47 -49.02
C ARG A 166 -9.80 12.63 -49.05
N GLU A 167 -9.07 11.88 -48.22
CA GLU A 167 -7.61 11.96 -48.07
C GLU A 167 -7.12 13.37 -47.66
N ILE A 168 -7.98 14.17 -47.01
CA ILE A 168 -7.64 15.51 -46.49
C ILE A 168 -7.04 15.43 -45.09
N LEU A 169 -7.51 14.48 -44.28
CA LEU A 169 -6.93 14.17 -42.96
C LEU A 169 -6.35 12.75 -42.98
N THR A 170 -5.26 12.58 -42.24
CA THR A 170 -4.65 11.28 -41.96
C THR A 170 -4.94 10.86 -40.53
N LYS A 171 -5.24 9.57 -40.34
CA LYS A 171 -5.38 8.95 -39.03
C LYS A 171 -4.10 8.16 -38.76
N ALA A 172 -3.31 8.60 -37.79
CA ALA A 172 -2.17 7.85 -37.30
C ALA A 172 -2.57 7.17 -35.98
N SER A 173 -2.01 5.99 -35.74
CA SER A 173 -2.23 5.26 -34.50
C SER A 173 -1.03 5.52 -33.61
N VAL A 174 -1.26 6.02 -32.39
CA VAL A 174 -0.21 6.28 -31.41
C VAL A 174 -0.33 5.26 -30.29
N LEU A 175 0.71 4.45 -30.13
CA LEU A 175 0.87 3.56 -29.00
C LEU A 175 1.51 4.37 -27.85
N ASP A 176 0.77 4.56 -26.77
CA ASP A 176 1.35 5.10 -25.54
C ASP A 176 2.35 4.08 -24.96
N PRO A 177 3.53 4.52 -24.49
CA PRO A 177 4.42 3.62 -23.74
C PRO A 177 3.70 3.07 -22.50
N PRO A 178 3.93 1.80 -22.13
CA PRO A 178 3.26 1.18 -21.00
C PRO A 178 3.60 1.94 -19.71
N ARG A 179 2.60 2.61 -19.13
CA ARG A 179 2.72 3.21 -17.79
C ARG A 179 2.15 2.25 -16.76
N ILE A 180 2.83 1.14 -16.53
CA ILE A 180 2.54 0.29 -15.38
C ILE A 180 3.17 0.98 -14.16
N ARG A 181 2.34 1.32 -13.17
CA ARG A 181 2.80 1.75 -11.86
C ARG A 181 2.36 0.72 -10.84
N PRO A 182 3.24 0.24 -9.95
CA PRO A 182 2.87 -0.68 -8.89
C PRO A 182 1.73 -0.11 -8.06
N LYS A 183 0.86 -1.00 -7.57
CA LYS A 183 -0.27 -0.59 -6.73
C LYS A 183 0.26 -0.13 -5.38
N THR A 184 0.27 1.18 -5.18
CA THR A 184 0.60 1.78 -3.88
C THR A 184 -0.63 1.82 -2.99
N ILE A 185 -0.50 1.39 -1.73
CA ILE A 185 -1.47 1.72 -0.68
C ILE A 185 -0.92 2.85 0.18
N ARG A 186 -1.82 3.57 0.85
CA ARG A 186 -1.42 4.51 1.89
C ARG A 186 -1.38 3.77 3.22
N THR A 187 -0.30 3.96 3.97
CA THR A 187 -0.10 3.42 5.31
C THR A 187 0.10 4.53 6.33
N ALA A 188 -0.15 4.22 7.60
CA ALA A 188 0.22 5.06 8.73
C ALA A 188 0.99 4.24 9.75
N GLU A 189 2.02 4.85 10.35
CA GLU A 189 2.86 4.22 11.37
C GLU A 189 2.98 5.14 12.58
N LEU A 190 3.00 4.55 13.79
CA LEU A 190 3.22 5.28 15.04
C LEU A 190 4.71 5.69 15.16
N MET A 191 4.96 6.97 15.41
CA MET A 191 6.32 7.52 15.50
C MET A 191 6.77 7.77 16.94
N VAL A 192 5.87 7.61 17.91
CA VAL A 192 6.07 8.04 19.30
C VAL A 192 5.81 6.92 20.30
N GLY A 193 6.49 6.98 21.44
CA GLY A 193 6.30 6.07 22.57
C GLY A 193 5.10 6.43 23.47
N LYS A 194 4.85 5.57 24.46
CA LYS A 194 3.69 5.69 25.37
C LYS A 194 3.64 7.03 26.13
N GLU A 195 4.77 7.50 26.67
CA GLU A 195 4.83 8.79 27.39
C GLU A 195 4.50 9.97 26.49
N GLN A 196 5.01 9.98 25.26
CA GLN A 196 4.75 11.02 24.28
C GLN A 196 3.27 11.05 23.86
N ILE A 197 2.60 9.90 23.81
CA ILE A 197 1.14 9.80 23.59
C ILE A 197 0.35 10.46 24.74
N ILE A 198 0.79 10.26 25.98
CA ILE A 198 0.19 10.89 27.16
C ILE A 198 0.37 12.41 27.07
N GLN A 199 1.61 12.88 26.86
CA GLN A 199 1.91 14.31 26.72
C GLN A 199 1.15 14.97 25.55
N ALA A 200 0.94 14.25 24.46
CA ALA A 200 0.23 14.74 23.30
C ALA A 200 -1.27 14.99 23.55
N ALA A 201 -1.84 14.49 24.65
CA ALA A 201 -3.25 14.68 24.98
C ALA A 201 -3.66 16.17 25.01
N ASN A 202 -2.76 17.05 25.46
CA ASN A 202 -2.98 18.50 25.47
C ASN A 202 -3.07 19.14 24.09
N LYS A 203 -2.53 18.48 23.07
CA LYS A 203 -2.51 18.99 21.68
C LYS A 203 -3.85 18.77 20.96
N PHE A 204 -4.80 18.05 21.57
CA PHE A 204 -6.07 17.67 20.94
C PHE A 204 -7.29 18.19 21.68
N GLY A 205 -8.32 18.52 20.91
CA GLY A 205 -9.64 18.82 21.44
C GLY A 205 -9.72 20.16 22.18
N ASN A 206 -10.70 20.28 23.06
CA ASN A 206 -10.95 21.49 23.84
C ASN A 206 -10.16 21.49 25.14
N ASN A 207 -9.91 22.69 25.68
CA ASN A 207 -9.34 22.81 27.01
C ASN A 207 -10.34 22.34 28.06
N ASN A 208 -9.91 21.52 29.02
CA ASN A 208 -10.78 20.98 30.07
C ASN A 208 -9.98 20.79 31.36
N LYS A 209 -10.36 21.53 32.40
CA LYS A 209 -9.69 21.54 33.71
C LYS A 209 -9.62 20.17 34.39
N HIS A 210 -10.68 19.36 34.27
CA HIS A 210 -10.67 18.00 34.83
C HIS A 210 -9.68 17.09 34.06
N ALA A 211 -9.55 17.29 32.75
CA ALA A 211 -8.57 16.58 31.94
C ALA A 211 -7.13 17.03 32.22
N ASP A 212 -6.93 18.32 32.53
CA ASP A 212 -5.63 18.88 32.94
C ASP A 212 -5.14 18.22 34.24
N ILE A 213 -6.02 18.05 35.24
CA ILE A 213 -5.70 17.36 36.50
C ILE A 213 -5.30 15.91 36.26
N LEU A 214 -6.13 15.15 35.54
CA LEU A 214 -5.83 13.74 35.25
C LEU A 214 -4.55 13.59 34.44
N LEU A 215 -4.28 14.49 33.49
CA LEU A 215 -3.06 14.46 32.71
C LEU A 215 -1.84 14.81 33.55
N TYR A 216 -1.95 15.76 34.48
CA TYR A 216 -0.88 16.09 35.41
C TYR A 216 -0.51 14.86 36.24
N LEU A 217 -1.48 14.20 36.87
CA LEU A 217 -1.27 12.97 37.64
C LEU A 217 -0.72 11.81 36.80
N LEU A 218 -1.01 11.78 35.49
CA LEU A 218 -0.46 10.78 34.57
C LEU A 218 0.97 11.06 34.12
N LEU A 219 1.48 12.27 34.30
CA LEU A 219 2.83 12.66 33.92
C LEU A 219 3.75 12.85 35.12
N GLU A 220 3.17 13.04 36.31
CA GLU A 220 3.89 13.20 37.56
C GLU A 220 4.63 11.91 37.93
N GLU A 221 5.87 12.09 38.40
CA GLU A 221 6.71 10.99 38.90
C GLU A 221 6.45 10.71 40.38
N ASP A 222 6.07 11.73 41.14
CA ASP A 222 5.62 11.60 42.52
C ASP A 222 4.31 10.79 42.57
N PRO A 223 4.26 9.63 43.27
CA PRO A 223 3.05 8.84 43.39
C PRO A 223 1.97 9.49 44.28
N LEU A 224 2.34 10.46 45.12
CA LEU A 224 1.46 11.12 46.10
C LEU A 224 1.63 12.66 46.05
N PRO A 225 1.37 13.30 44.90
CA PRO A 225 1.52 14.74 44.77
C PRO A 225 0.56 15.48 45.69
N ALA A 226 1.07 16.53 46.35
CA ALA A 226 0.27 17.38 47.22
C ALA A 226 -0.87 18.06 46.44
N GLU A 227 -2.07 18.11 47.04
CA GLU A 227 -3.26 18.74 46.47
C GLU A 227 -2.99 20.18 46.01
N GLU A 228 -2.30 20.95 46.84
CA GLU A 228 -1.95 22.34 46.55
C GLU A 228 -1.07 22.47 45.29
N THR A 229 -0.08 21.58 45.14
CA THR A 229 0.81 21.54 43.97
C THR A 229 0.01 21.27 42.70
N VAL A 230 -0.89 20.29 42.72
CA VAL A 230 -1.73 19.94 41.57
C VAL A 230 -2.65 21.10 41.19
N LEU A 231 -3.32 21.72 42.16
CA LEU A 231 -4.21 22.87 41.93
C LEU A 231 -3.45 24.06 41.32
N ASN A 232 -2.28 24.38 41.85
CA ASN A 232 -1.44 25.49 41.38
C ASN A 232 -0.91 25.24 39.97
N LYS A 233 -0.42 24.03 39.67
CA LYS A 233 0.13 23.70 38.35
C LYS A 233 -0.93 23.61 37.26
N THR A 234 -2.13 23.15 37.60
CA THR A 234 -3.26 23.02 36.65
C THR A 234 -4.11 24.30 36.56
N GLY A 235 -3.95 25.22 37.50
CA GLY A 235 -4.77 26.43 37.64
C GLY A 235 -6.25 26.06 37.81
N THR A 236 -6.52 25.17 38.77
CA THR A 236 -7.86 24.66 39.09
C THR A 236 -8.21 24.93 40.55
N GLY A 237 -9.48 24.73 40.92
CA GLY A 237 -9.94 24.87 42.30
C GLY A 237 -10.62 23.59 42.80
N ASN A 238 -10.86 23.52 44.11
CA ASN A 238 -11.39 22.33 44.81
C ASN A 238 -12.66 21.74 44.20
N SER A 239 -13.56 22.57 43.65
CA SER A 239 -14.78 22.09 42.99
C SER A 239 -14.54 21.17 41.78
N HIS A 240 -13.35 21.21 41.18
CA HIS A 240 -12.94 20.29 40.12
C HIS A 240 -12.44 18.96 40.69
N LEU A 241 -11.78 19.00 41.84
CA LEU A 241 -11.35 17.80 42.56
C LEU A 241 -12.55 17.04 43.08
N ASP A 242 -13.51 17.72 43.72
CA ASP A 242 -14.71 17.10 44.26
C ASP A 242 -15.47 16.32 43.17
N LYS A 243 -15.63 16.90 41.98
CA LYS A 243 -16.27 16.22 40.84
C LYS A 243 -15.49 15.00 40.33
N LEU A 244 -14.15 15.03 40.38
CA LEU A 244 -13.33 13.89 39.99
C LEU A 244 -13.36 12.79 41.05
N THR A 245 -13.45 13.16 42.33
CA THR A 245 -13.62 12.24 43.45
C THR A 245 -15.01 11.59 43.43
N ASP A 246 -16.07 12.37 43.21
CA ASP A 246 -17.45 11.87 43.04
C ASP A 246 -17.57 10.92 41.83
N ALA A 247 -16.78 11.17 40.78
CA ALA A 247 -16.70 10.30 39.61
C ALA A 247 -15.81 9.06 39.82
N GLY A 248 -15.16 8.91 40.97
CA GLY A 248 -14.27 7.80 41.30
C GLY A 248 -12.97 7.78 40.48
N LEU A 249 -12.54 8.93 39.94
CA LEU A 249 -11.35 9.00 39.09
C LEU A 249 -10.07 9.33 39.87
N ILE A 250 -10.22 10.02 41.00
CA ILE A 250 -9.14 10.36 41.92
C ILE A 250 -9.55 10.07 43.36
N GLU A 251 -8.59 9.73 44.19
CA GLU A 251 -8.74 9.58 45.63
C GLU A 251 -7.96 10.69 46.33
N ARG A 252 -8.55 11.25 47.39
CA ARG A 252 -7.95 12.33 48.20
C ARG A 252 -7.52 11.75 49.54
N THR A 253 -6.23 11.83 49.83
CA THR A 253 -5.69 11.44 51.13
C THR A 253 -5.56 12.68 52.02
N PRO A 254 -6.15 12.69 53.23
CA PRO A 254 -6.09 13.85 54.11
C PRO A 254 -4.67 14.06 54.66
N ALA A 255 -4.38 15.30 55.09
CA ALA A 255 -3.13 15.64 55.76
C ALA A 255 -2.91 14.74 56.98
N THR A 256 -1.74 14.12 57.08
CA THR A 256 -1.43 13.13 58.11
C THR A 256 0.00 13.31 58.60
N LYS A 257 0.23 13.17 59.91
CA LYS A 257 1.58 13.13 60.48
C LYS A 257 2.12 11.72 60.41
N ILE A 258 3.25 11.52 59.74
CA ILE A 258 3.92 10.21 59.68
C ILE A 258 5.09 10.19 60.65
N ALA A 259 5.17 9.12 61.45
CA ALA A 259 6.34 8.82 62.25
C ALA A 259 7.39 8.10 61.38
N VAL A 260 8.59 8.66 61.30
CA VAL A 260 9.71 8.13 60.51
C VAL A 260 10.93 7.99 61.43
N LEU A 261 11.82 7.05 61.16
CA LEU A 261 13.06 6.93 61.91
C LEU A 261 13.97 8.14 61.67
N ALA A 262 14.59 8.62 62.75
CA ALA A 262 15.56 9.69 62.70
C ALA A 262 16.96 9.10 62.53
N GLY A 263 17.37 8.89 61.27
CA GLY A 263 18.72 8.49 60.87
C GLY A 263 19.00 6.98 60.85
N ASP A 264 20.00 6.59 60.06
CA ASP A 264 20.47 5.21 59.93
C ASP A 264 21.41 4.87 61.10
N GLY A 265 20.97 3.99 62.01
CA GLY A 265 21.88 3.30 62.95
C GLY A 265 21.90 3.77 64.40
N ALA A 266 20.79 4.21 64.98
CA ALA A 266 20.69 4.28 66.44
C ALA A 266 20.63 2.87 67.06
N ASP A 267 21.37 2.62 68.14
CA ASP A 267 21.37 1.35 68.87
C ASP A 267 20.04 1.18 69.61
N ILE A 268 19.07 0.55 68.93
CA ILE A 268 17.69 0.41 69.40
C ILE A 268 17.62 -0.78 70.38
N PRO A 269 17.26 -0.56 71.65
CA PRO A 269 17.03 -1.64 72.60
C PRO A 269 15.97 -2.62 72.08
N ASP A 270 16.16 -3.93 72.24
CA ASP A 270 15.29 -4.99 71.69
C ASP A 270 13.79 -4.80 72.00
N ILE A 271 13.48 -4.21 73.15
CA ILE A 271 12.13 -3.92 73.64
C ILE A 271 11.39 -2.93 72.72
N HIS A 272 12.12 -2.11 71.96
CA HIS A 272 11.60 -1.05 71.10
C HIS A 272 11.64 -1.40 69.61
N LYS A 273 12.33 -2.49 69.21
CA LYS A 273 12.44 -2.92 67.81
C LYS A 273 11.09 -3.23 67.16
N LYS A 274 10.13 -3.76 67.93
CA LYS A 274 8.80 -4.13 67.38
C LYS A 274 8.02 -2.93 66.85
N VAL A 275 8.05 -1.80 67.57
CA VAL A 275 7.36 -0.56 67.18
C VAL A 275 8.15 0.18 66.09
N ILE A 276 9.47 0.13 66.16
CA ILE A 276 10.35 0.77 65.18
C ILE A 276 10.29 0.06 63.81
N ASN A 277 10.19 -1.27 63.78
CA ASN A 277 10.05 -2.04 62.54
C ASN A 277 8.70 -1.81 61.83
N GLN A 278 7.74 -1.15 62.48
CA GLN A 278 6.44 -0.79 61.90
C GLN A 278 6.44 0.61 61.27
N LEU A 279 7.57 1.34 61.32
CA LEU A 279 7.72 2.65 60.67
C LEU A 279 8.23 2.47 59.23
N PRO A 280 7.83 3.33 58.28
CA PRO A 280 6.98 4.51 58.45
C PRO A 280 5.47 4.18 58.49
N GLN A 281 4.73 4.81 59.42
CA GLN A 281 3.26 4.71 59.49
C GLN A 281 2.60 6.01 60.02
N PRO A 282 1.31 6.25 59.73
CA PRO A 282 0.55 7.37 60.30
C PRO A 282 0.58 7.38 61.83
N LEU A 283 0.70 8.56 62.44
CA LEU A 283 0.71 8.73 63.90
C LEU A 283 -0.59 8.22 64.56
N SER A 284 -1.71 8.25 63.83
CA SER A 284 -2.99 7.68 64.28
C SER A 284 -2.95 6.17 64.44
N ASP A 285 -2.15 5.49 63.63
CA ASP A 285 -2.15 4.03 63.50
C ASP A 285 -1.03 3.38 64.33
N VAL A 286 -0.19 4.21 64.96
CA VAL A 286 0.83 3.77 65.91
C VAL A 286 0.16 3.17 67.15
N PRO A 287 0.46 1.90 67.52
CA PRO A 287 -0.19 1.22 68.65
C PRO A 287 0.01 1.87 70.03
N ASP A 288 1.16 2.52 70.25
CA ASP A 288 1.51 3.19 71.51
C ASP A 288 2.05 4.61 71.25
N GLN A 289 1.13 5.58 71.27
CA GLN A 289 1.45 7.00 71.03
C GLN A 289 2.36 7.60 72.10
N ASN A 290 2.27 7.14 73.36
CA ASN A 290 3.12 7.64 74.44
C ASN A 290 4.57 7.19 74.22
N GLN A 291 4.75 5.94 73.78
CA GLN A 291 6.06 5.41 73.47
C GLN A 291 6.71 6.10 72.27
N ILE A 292 5.93 6.42 71.22
CA ILE A 292 6.45 7.13 70.04
C ILE A 292 6.86 8.58 70.37
N GLN A 293 6.13 9.26 71.26
CA GLN A 293 6.51 10.59 71.77
C GLN A 293 7.80 10.53 72.61
N ALA A 294 7.99 9.47 73.40
CA ALA A 294 9.23 9.24 74.12
C ALA A 294 10.41 8.93 73.19
N PHE A 295 10.18 8.29 72.04
CA PHE A 295 11.22 8.11 71.02
C PHE A 295 11.54 9.40 70.27
N GLN A 296 10.57 10.27 70.08
CA GLN A 296 10.79 11.61 69.51
C GLN A 296 11.67 12.47 70.41
N SER A 297 11.40 12.51 71.72
CA SER A 297 12.21 13.28 72.67
C SER A 297 13.64 12.75 72.82
N LYS A 298 13.85 11.45 72.53
CA LYS A 298 15.17 10.80 72.45
C LYS A 298 15.85 10.94 71.09
N GLY A 299 15.22 11.59 70.11
CA GLY A 299 15.77 11.78 68.77
C GLY A 299 15.82 10.51 67.92
N LEU A 300 15.04 9.47 68.25
CA LEU A 300 14.96 8.20 67.51
C LEU A 300 13.89 8.21 66.41
N VAL A 301 12.83 9.02 66.59
CA VAL A 301 11.71 9.16 65.65
C VAL A 301 11.52 10.64 65.35
N GLN A 302 11.31 10.97 64.09
CA GLN A 302 10.91 12.28 63.62
C GLN A 302 9.49 12.23 63.06
N PHE A 303 8.72 13.29 63.28
CA PHE A 303 7.41 13.43 62.65
C PHE A 303 7.55 14.26 61.38
N VAL A 304 7.09 13.69 60.28
CA VAL A 304 7.03 14.35 58.99
C VAL A 304 5.57 14.63 58.69
N GLU A 305 5.24 15.91 58.50
CA GLU A 305 3.92 16.33 58.04
C GLU A 305 3.77 15.91 56.57
N GLN A 306 2.79 15.05 56.27
CA GLN A 306 2.37 14.81 54.90
C GLN A 306 1.17 15.70 54.58
N PRO A 307 1.27 16.58 53.56
CA PRO A 307 0.15 17.40 53.13
C PRO A 307 -0.97 16.52 52.51
N PRO A 308 -2.18 17.07 52.35
CA PRO A 308 -3.23 16.40 51.59
C PRO A 308 -2.71 16.06 50.19
N SER A 309 -2.93 14.85 49.71
CA SER A 309 -2.38 14.36 48.44
C SER A 309 -3.44 13.71 47.57
N LEU A 310 -3.14 13.63 46.27
CA LEU A 310 -4.03 13.07 45.26
C LEU A 310 -3.44 11.84 44.63
N VAL A 311 -4.24 10.79 44.50
CA VAL A 311 -3.86 9.58 43.78
C VAL A 311 -4.91 9.28 42.70
N LEU A 312 -4.48 8.67 41.59
CA LEU A 312 -5.42 8.12 40.62
C LEU A 312 -6.11 6.90 41.23
N ALA A 313 -7.44 6.95 41.36
CA ALA A 313 -8.25 5.83 41.83
C ALA A 313 -8.48 4.77 40.72
N VAL A 314 -8.15 5.10 39.48
CA VAL A 314 -8.29 4.25 38.29
C VAL A 314 -6.93 3.92 37.69
N THR A 315 -6.90 2.93 36.81
CA THR A 315 -5.66 2.58 36.10
C THR A 315 -5.18 3.74 35.22
N ARG A 316 -3.87 3.79 34.93
CA ARG A 316 -3.29 4.83 34.06
C ARG A 316 -3.92 4.83 32.66
N ASP A 317 -4.32 3.66 32.14
CA ASP A 317 -4.97 3.56 30.82
C ASP A 317 -6.41 4.08 30.83
N GLU A 318 -7.17 3.81 31.89
CA GLU A 318 -8.50 4.39 32.10
C GLU A 318 -8.42 5.91 32.25
N ALA A 319 -7.51 6.41 33.10
CA ALA A 319 -7.28 7.85 33.26
C ALA A 319 -6.97 8.52 31.90
N LEU A 320 -6.10 7.92 31.07
CA LEU A 320 -5.79 8.43 29.74
C LEU A 320 -7.03 8.44 28.83
N THR A 321 -7.86 7.40 28.90
CA THR A 321 -9.15 7.34 28.19
C THR A 321 -10.06 8.49 28.62
N HIS A 322 -10.13 8.77 29.92
CA HIS A 322 -10.91 9.86 30.48
C HIS A 322 -10.39 11.23 30.03
N VAL A 323 -9.07 11.45 29.98
CA VAL A 323 -8.46 12.68 29.45
C VAL A 323 -8.90 12.94 28.01
N TYR A 324 -8.70 11.97 27.10
CA TYR A 324 -9.08 12.13 25.70
C TYR A 324 -10.60 12.25 25.51
N ARG A 325 -11.40 11.57 26.34
CA ARG A 325 -12.87 11.69 26.31
C ARG A 325 -13.32 13.09 26.71
N LEU A 326 -12.81 13.62 27.82
CA LEU A 326 -13.16 14.96 28.34
C LEU A 326 -12.78 16.09 27.37
N ARG A 327 -11.72 15.89 26.57
CA ARG A 327 -11.31 16.81 25.51
C ARG A 327 -12.06 16.64 24.18
N ARG A 328 -12.99 15.67 24.06
CA ARG A 328 -13.64 15.28 22.78
C ARG A 328 -12.65 14.77 21.73
N ALA A 329 -11.59 14.11 22.17
CA ALA A 329 -10.47 13.64 21.36
C ALA A 329 -10.38 12.10 21.28
N LYS A 330 -11.44 11.36 21.69
CA LYS A 330 -11.44 9.89 21.76
C LYS A 330 -10.94 9.19 20.48
N LYS A 331 -11.29 9.71 19.30
CA LYS A 331 -10.86 9.15 18.00
C LYS A 331 -9.34 9.14 17.82
N TYR A 332 -8.64 10.17 18.33
CA TYR A 332 -7.18 10.24 18.25
C TYR A 332 -6.53 9.16 19.12
N LEU A 333 -7.03 8.96 20.34
CA LEU A 333 -6.56 7.90 21.23
C LEU A 333 -6.80 6.52 20.64
N ASN A 334 -7.96 6.27 20.03
CA ASN A 334 -8.26 5.00 19.37
C ASN A 334 -7.23 4.68 18.27
N VAL A 335 -6.89 5.65 17.43
CA VAL A 335 -5.85 5.48 16.40
C VAL A 335 -4.50 5.20 17.03
N LEU A 336 -4.06 6.01 18.00
CA LEU A 336 -2.76 5.84 18.64
C LEU A 336 -2.65 4.46 19.33
N ARG A 337 -3.71 4.01 20.00
CA ARG A 337 -3.79 2.66 20.59
C ARG A 337 -3.70 1.57 19.53
N PHE A 338 -4.51 1.67 18.48
CA PHE A 338 -4.53 0.67 17.41
C PHE A 338 -3.16 0.54 16.73
N LEU A 339 -2.49 1.65 16.44
CA LEU A 339 -1.13 1.63 15.88
C LEU A 339 -0.08 1.12 16.89
N SER A 340 -0.25 1.40 18.19
CA SER A 340 0.68 0.94 19.23
C SER A 340 0.68 -0.59 19.40
N VAL A 341 -0.45 -1.25 19.14
CA VAL A 341 -0.61 -2.71 19.26
C VAL A 341 -0.10 -3.46 18.02
N ASN A 342 -0.32 -2.90 16.83
CA ASN A 342 -0.12 -3.63 15.58
C ASN A 342 1.26 -3.41 14.92
N HIS A 343 2.15 -2.62 15.55
CA HIS A 343 3.56 -2.37 15.19
C HIS A 343 3.89 -2.23 13.67
N GLY A 344 4.36 -1.05 13.26
CA GLY A 344 4.81 -0.80 11.89
C GLY A 344 3.75 -0.13 11.00
N PRO A 345 3.97 -0.06 9.67
CA PRO A 345 3.07 0.61 8.74
C PRO A 345 1.76 -0.15 8.53
N ILE A 346 0.63 0.46 8.89
CA ILE A 346 -0.70 -0.15 8.76
C ILE A 346 -1.50 0.52 7.64
N PRO A 347 -2.19 -0.25 6.78
CA PRO A 347 -3.08 0.32 5.77
C PRO A 347 -4.15 1.24 6.38
N LEU A 348 -4.37 2.39 5.72
CA LEU A 348 -5.38 3.36 6.16
C LEU A 348 -6.79 2.75 6.25
N THR A 349 -7.09 1.76 5.40
CA THR A 349 -8.38 1.04 5.40
C THR A 349 -8.64 0.34 6.71
N ASP A 350 -7.60 -0.28 7.28
CA ASP A 350 -7.72 -1.13 8.46
C ASP A 350 -7.84 -0.24 9.70
N ILE A 351 -7.14 0.89 9.71
CA ILE A 351 -7.27 1.93 10.74
C ILE A 351 -8.69 2.50 10.74
N TYR A 352 -9.26 2.80 9.58
CA TYR A 352 -10.65 3.31 9.51
C TYR A 352 -11.65 2.29 10.02
N ALA A 353 -11.49 1.01 9.63
CA ALA A 353 -12.36 -0.07 10.08
C ALA A 353 -12.29 -0.29 11.60
N ALA A 354 -11.12 -0.11 12.21
CA ALA A 354 -10.92 -0.37 13.64
C ALA A 354 -11.23 0.81 14.57
N THR A 355 -11.17 2.06 14.09
CA THR A 355 -11.10 3.25 14.98
C THR A 355 -12.16 4.34 14.74
N ASP A 356 -13.03 4.18 13.74
CA ASP A 356 -13.99 5.21 13.25
C ASP A 356 -13.33 6.56 12.91
N ALA A 357 -12.01 6.54 12.69
CA ALA A 357 -11.22 7.68 12.27
C ALA A 357 -11.34 7.87 10.75
N ASN A 358 -10.82 9.00 10.27
CA ASN A 358 -10.79 9.32 8.85
C ASN A 358 -9.48 10.05 8.53
N LEU A 359 -9.25 10.34 7.25
CA LEU A 359 -8.00 10.96 6.80
C LEU A 359 -7.70 12.29 7.50
N ASN A 360 -8.72 13.08 7.87
CA ASN A 360 -8.52 14.35 8.56
C ASN A 360 -7.99 14.15 9.98
N HIS A 361 -8.43 13.10 10.68
CA HIS A 361 -7.87 12.75 11.99
C HIS A 361 -6.41 12.31 11.86
N LEU A 362 -6.10 11.49 10.86
CA LEU A 362 -4.74 11.01 10.61
C LEU A 362 -3.78 12.15 10.23
N ARG A 363 -4.19 13.06 9.34
CA ARG A 363 -3.41 14.26 9.04
C ARG A 363 -3.13 15.10 10.27
N LYS A 364 -4.13 15.30 11.14
CA LYS A 364 -3.92 16.03 12.41
C LYS A 364 -2.95 15.34 13.38
N LEU A 365 -2.86 14.00 13.35
CA LEU A 365 -1.87 13.24 14.11
C LEU A 365 -0.47 13.40 13.50
N GLU A 366 -0.38 13.39 12.17
CA GLU A 366 0.86 13.61 11.41
C GLU A 366 1.39 15.03 11.60
N ASP A 367 0.54 16.06 11.49
CA ASP A 367 0.89 17.47 11.72
C ASP A 367 1.47 17.70 13.12
N ARG A 368 1.13 16.83 14.09
CA ARG A 368 1.62 16.87 15.48
C ARG A 368 2.82 15.95 15.73
N GLY A 369 3.31 15.28 14.69
CA GLY A 369 4.47 14.39 14.73
C GLY A 369 4.22 13.07 15.46
N LEU A 370 2.96 12.63 15.63
CA LEU A 370 2.66 11.38 16.35
C LEU A 370 2.63 10.16 15.44
N ILE A 371 2.26 10.36 14.18
CA ILE A 371 2.24 9.30 13.17
C ILE A 371 2.94 9.80 11.91
N ARG A 372 3.35 8.87 11.06
CA ARG A 372 3.85 9.14 9.71
C ARG A 372 2.92 8.52 8.69
N LEU A 373 2.43 9.29 7.71
CA LEU A 373 1.72 8.75 6.55
C LEU A 373 2.72 8.47 5.43
N ALA A 374 2.64 7.27 4.86
CA ALA A 374 3.50 6.86 3.76
C ALA A 374 2.68 6.24 2.62
N GLN A 375 3.28 6.19 1.43
CA GLN A 375 2.80 5.33 0.36
C GLN A 375 3.75 4.14 0.25
N GLN A 376 3.19 2.93 0.28
CA GLN A 376 3.95 1.69 0.17
C GLN A 376 3.42 0.88 -1.00
N GLU A 377 4.34 0.37 -1.82
CA GLU A 377 4.02 -0.59 -2.88
C GLU A 377 3.61 -1.91 -2.25
N VAL A 378 2.46 -2.45 -2.67
CA VAL A 378 1.96 -3.73 -2.18
C VAL A 378 1.92 -4.70 -3.33
N TRP A 379 2.75 -5.73 -3.21
CA TRP A 379 2.60 -6.94 -3.98
C TRP A 379 1.47 -7.75 -3.37
N ARG A 380 0.39 -7.99 -4.12
CA ARG A 380 -0.58 -9.03 -3.75
C ARG A 380 -0.21 -10.27 -4.54
N ASP A 381 0.25 -11.31 -3.86
CA ASP A 381 0.26 -12.63 -4.47
C ASP A 381 -1.21 -13.11 -4.54
N PRO A 382 -1.82 -13.21 -5.73
CA PRO A 382 -3.20 -13.66 -5.88
C PRO A 382 -3.41 -15.13 -5.47
N LEU A 383 -2.32 -15.86 -5.21
CA LEU A 383 -2.30 -17.28 -4.92
C LEU A 383 -1.94 -17.59 -3.45
N ALA A 384 -1.65 -16.57 -2.63
CA ALA A 384 -1.24 -16.76 -1.23
C ALA A 384 -2.27 -17.51 -0.37
N ASP A 385 -3.57 -17.37 -0.67
CA ASP A 385 -4.66 -18.06 0.03
C ASP A 385 -5.18 -19.30 -0.74
N ARG A 386 -4.48 -19.74 -1.78
CA ARG A 386 -4.84 -20.95 -2.54
C ARG A 386 -3.93 -22.10 -2.16
N ASP A 387 -4.44 -23.01 -1.33
CA ASP A 387 -3.85 -24.33 -1.15
C ASP A 387 -3.98 -25.12 -2.46
N PHE A 388 -2.90 -25.18 -3.23
CA PHE A 388 -2.78 -26.16 -4.30
C PHE A 388 -2.48 -27.50 -3.64
N ILE A 389 -3.50 -28.34 -3.49
CA ILE A 389 -3.27 -29.75 -3.19
C ILE A 389 -2.44 -30.28 -4.35
N PRO A 390 -1.19 -30.74 -4.15
CA PRO A 390 -0.45 -31.40 -5.20
C PRO A 390 -1.30 -32.61 -5.63
N SER A 391 -1.83 -32.58 -6.84
CA SER A 391 -2.53 -33.76 -7.36
C SER A 391 -1.48 -34.87 -7.44
N GLU A 392 -1.65 -35.94 -6.67
CA GLU A 392 -0.87 -37.15 -6.86
C GLU A 392 -0.95 -37.53 -8.34
N ALA A 393 0.19 -37.80 -8.95
CA ALA A 393 0.23 -38.15 -10.37
C ALA A 393 -0.73 -39.34 -10.60
N PRO A 394 -1.69 -39.22 -11.54
CA PRO A 394 -2.66 -40.27 -11.75
C PRO A 394 -1.95 -41.58 -12.11
N VAL A 395 -2.49 -42.70 -11.64
CA VAL A 395 -1.99 -44.02 -12.01
C VAL A 395 -2.14 -44.17 -13.52
N LEU A 396 -1.01 -44.19 -14.24
CA LEU A 396 -0.99 -44.32 -15.68
C LEU A 396 -1.60 -45.67 -16.07
N THR A 397 -2.44 -45.69 -17.10
CA THR A 397 -2.84 -46.94 -17.74
C THR A 397 -1.61 -47.63 -18.36
N PRO A 398 -1.65 -48.94 -18.66
CA PRO A 398 -0.51 -49.64 -19.27
C PRO A 398 -0.02 -48.95 -20.56
N ASP A 399 -0.94 -48.46 -21.40
CA ASP A 399 -0.60 -47.73 -22.62
C ASP A 399 0.04 -46.37 -22.32
N GLN A 400 -0.47 -45.64 -21.32
CA GLN A 400 0.11 -44.37 -20.88
C GLN A 400 1.49 -44.56 -20.24
N ALA A 401 1.71 -45.64 -19.50
CA ALA A 401 2.99 -45.97 -18.90
C ALA A 401 4.04 -46.28 -19.97
N ASN A 402 3.65 -46.98 -21.04
CA ASN A 402 4.53 -47.23 -22.18
C ASN A 402 4.92 -45.93 -22.89
N VAL A 403 3.94 -45.06 -23.19
CA VAL A 403 4.20 -43.74 -23.80
C VAL A 403 5.06 -42.86 -22.87
N TRP A 404 4.81 -42.92 -21.57
CA TRP A 404 5.57 -42.17 -20.58
C TRP A 404 7.01 -42.66 -20.47
N GLU A 405 7.25 -43.97 -20.49
CA GLU A 405 8.61 -44.53 -20.51
C GLU A 405 9.36 -44.15 -21.79
N ASP A 406 8.70 -44.12 -22.96
CA ASP A 406 9.31 -43.62 -24.19
C ASP A 406 9.72 -42.14 -24.10
N ILE A 407 8.82 -41.29 -23.57
CA ILE A 407 9.09 -39.85 -23.36
C ILE A 407 10.20 -39.66 -22.33
N LYS A 408 10.15 -40.38 -21.21
CA LYS A 408 11.13 -40.34 -20.13
C LYS A 408 12.50 -40.80 -20.62
N ASN A 409 12.56 -41.87 -21.40
CA ASN A 409 13.79 -42.33 -22.03
C ASN A 409 14.33 -41.32 -23.05
N ALA A 410 13.47 -40.62 -23.79
CA ALA A 410 13.88 -39.53 -24.70
C ALA A 410 14.40 -38.29 -23.94
N MET A 411 13.80 -37.96 -22.79
CA MET A 411 14.23 -36.87 -21.90
C MET A 411 15.58 -37.20 -21.24
N VAL A 412 15.74 -38.40 -20.68
CA VAL A 412 16.98 -38.85 -20.02
C VAL A 412 18.11 -39.06 -21.03
N ALA A 413 17.82 -39.55 -22.23
CA ALA A 413 18.80 -39.67 -23.31
C ALA A 413 19.18 -38.32 -23.95
N ASN A 414 18.63 -37.20 -23.46
CA ASN A 414 18.86 -35.85 -23.96
C ASN A 414 18.73 -35.75 -25.50
N LYS A 415 17.81 -36.53 -26.09
CA LYS A 415 17.57 -36.56 -27.53
C LYS A 415 16.78 -35.34 -28.02
N PHE A 416 16.25 -34.55 -27.10
CA PHE A 416 15.88 -33.16 -27.36
C PHE A 416 17.13 -32.29 -27.28
N LYS A 417 18.05 -32.43 -28.26
CA LYS A 417 19.14 -31.46 -28.41
C LYS A 417 18.52 -30.10 -28.75
N SER A 418 18.39 -29.24 -27.75
CA SER A 418 18.45 -27.80 -27.94
C SER A 418 19.82 -27.49 -28.54
N GLN A 419 19.84 -26.94 -29.76
CA GLN A 419 21.05 -26.34 -30.30
C GLN A 419 21.29 -25.02 -29.55
N HIS A 420 21.90 -25.10 -28.37
CA HIS A 420 22.60 -23.97 -27.77
C HIS A 420 24.03 -24.43 -27.45
N VAL A 421 24.98 -23.95 -28.24
CA VAL A 421 26.41 -24.00 -27.95
C VAL A 421 26.75 -22.72 -27.17
N GLY A 422 27.31 -22.88 -25.97
CA GLY A 422 27.85 -21.77 -25.17
C GLY A 422 28.20 -22.18 -23.74
N ASN A 423 29.48 -22.49 -23.52
CA ASN A 423 30.10 -22.92 -22.27
C ASN A 423 29.97 -21.93 -21.10
N SER A 424 29.65 -22.42 -19.88
CA SER A 424 30.43 -22.27 -18.62
C SER A 424 29.63 -22.73 -17.38
N PRO A 425 30.28 -23.04 -16.24
CA PRO A 425 30.03 -24.28 -15.51
C PRO A 425 29.32 -24.14 -14.16
N SER A 426 28.96 -25.31 -13.61
CA SER A 426 28.74 -25.64 -12.19
C SER A 426 27.49 -25.04 -11.50
N ASN A 427 26.38 -25.78 -11.57
CA ASN A 427 25.36 -25.79 -10.51
C ASN A 427 25.57 -27.04 -9.65
N GLN A 428 26.24 -26.86 -8.51
CA GLN A 428 26.13 -27.75 -7.37
C GLN A 428 24.89 -27.35 -6.56
N GLU A 429 24.05 -28.36 -6.28
CA GLU A 429 23.26 -28.55 -5.06
C GLU A 429 22.51 -27.34 -4.46
N ILE A 430 21.23 -27.19 -4.80
CA ILE A 430 20.27 -26.47 -3.94
C ILE A 430 18.95 -27.24 -3.89
N PHE A 431 18.94 -28.36 -3.16
CA PHE A 431 17.74 -28.88 -2.48
C PHE A 431 18.20 -29.82 -1.37
N PRO A 432 18.14 -29.42 -0.08
CA PRO A 432 18.16 -30.41 1.00
C PRO A 432 16.76 -31.03 1.13
N PRO A 433 16.64 -32.33 1.43
CA PRO A 433 15.36 -32.97 1.64
C PRO A 433 14.89 -32.76 3.09
N ASN A 434 13.58 -32.56 3.23
CA ASN A 434 12.75 -32.76 4.42
C ASN A 434 12.94 -31.78 5.59
N TYR A 435 11.90 -30.99 5.86
CA TYR A 435 11.05 -31.12 7.05
C TYR A 435 9.64 -30.66 6.75
#